data_AF-A0A920R8M3-F1
#
_entry.id   AF-A0A920R8M3-F1
#
_cell.length_a   1.000
_cell.length_b   1.000
_cell.length_c   1.000
_cell.angle_alpha   90.00
_cell.angle_beta   90.00
_cell.angle_gamma   90.00
#
_symmetry.space_group_name_H-M   'P 1'
#
loop_
_entity.id
_entity.type
_entity.pdbx_description
1 polymer ?
#
loop_
_entity_poly.entity_id
_entity_poly.type
_entity_poly.pdbx_seq_one_letter_code
_entity_poly.pdbx_strand_id
1 'polypeptide(L)'
;MVGRNIGFTRIYGHSITVMKYLKITLFSMLLAFVASGSIVPVISQETPKEYSYRIINTYPHDINAFTQGLIYHEGYLFEGTGKNGLSTLKKINLEDNEVLMTQRLSRRYFGEGIEVVGDKIYQLTWTSNMVFVWDKNTFEQLGTHYNSTQGWGLAYDGEHIILSDGTAILQFMETENFVPQKRITVTFAGNPLTNINELEYINGEVWANVWQTDFIVRINPEDGVVTSFIDLTGLSNETQLGSREAVLNGIAWDAENERLFVTGKHWANLFEIELVEP
;
A
#
# COMPACT_ATOMS: atom_id res chain seq x y z
N MET A 1 36.93 22.02 -16.70
CA MET A 1 37.96 21.37 -15.88
C MET A 1 37.28 20.84 -14.63
N VAL A 2 37.10 19.51 -14.58
CA VAL A 2 36.78 18.64 -13.43
C VAL A 2 35.57 19.00 -12.54
N GLY A 3 34.39 18.51 -12.92
CA GLY A 3 33.27 18.28 -11.99
C GLY A 3 33.39 16.88 -11.38
N ARG A 4 33.40 16.80 -10.05
CA ARG A 4 33.53 15.54 -9.31
C ARG A 4 32.21 14.76 -9.34
N ASN A 5 32.26 13.57 -9.94
CA ASN A 5 31.30 12.49 -9.73
C ASN A 5 31.29 12.07 -8.26
N ILE A 6 30.10 12.04 -7.66
CA ILE A 6 29.88 11.38 -6.37
C ILE A 6 28.94 10.20 -6.67
N GLY A 7 29.53 9.01 -6.76
CA GLY A 7 28.80 7.77 -6.94
C GLY A 7 28.05 7.42 -5.66
N PHE A 8 26.75 7.17 -5.77
CA PHE A 8 26.00 6.51 -4.72
C PHE A 8 26.11 5.00 -4.91
N THR A 9 26.91 4.40 -4.03
CA THR A 9 27.01 2.95 -3.87
C THR A 9 25.72 2.43 -3.27
N ARG A 10 25.06 1.54 -4.00
CA ARG A 10 23.83 0.83 -3.61
C ARG A 10 24.18 -0.16 -2.50
N ILE A 11 23.66 0.07 -1.30
CA ILE A 11 23.65 -0.88 -0.18
C ILE A 11 22.20 -0.92 0.31
N TYR A 12 21.78 -2.05 0.87
CA TYR A 12 20.43 -2.44 1.31
C TYR A 12 19.64 -3.27 0.30
N GLY A 13 19.94 -4.57 0.35
CA GLY A 13 19.14 -5.65 -0.21
C GLY A 13 19.49 -6.91 0.58
N HIS A 14 19.21 -6.93 1.88
CA HIS A 14 19.42 -8.07 2.77
C HIS A 14 18.30 -8.10 3.83
N SER A 15 17.09 -8.39 3.38
CA SER A 15 16.03 -9.00 4.18
C SER A 15 15.10 -9.65 3.16
N ILE A 16 14.77 -10.93 3.36
CA ILE A 16 13.96 -11.86 2.54
C ILE A 16 14.74 -12.99 1.83
N THR A 17 16.06 -12.94 1.62
CA THR A 17 16.80 -14.07 1.01
C THR A 17 17.81 -14.77 1.92
N VAL A 18 17.38 -15.38 3.04
CA VAL A 18 18.14 -16.47 3.71
C VAL A 18 17.19 -17.33 4.53
N MET A 19 16.82 -18.54 4.08
CA MET A 19 16.79 -19.76 4.93
C MET A 19 16.41 -21.02 4.12
N LYS A 20 17.36 -21.63 3.43
CA LYS A 20 17.36 -23.08 3.20
C LYS A 20 18.72 -23.60 3.66
N TYR A 21 18.69 -24.73 4.38
CA TYR A 21 19.81 -25.51 4.91
C TYR A 21 20.37 -25.08 6.28
N LEU A 22 19.99 -25.81 7.34
CA LEU A 22 20.99 -26.33 8.28
C LEU A 22 20.54 -27.70 8.83
N LYS A 23 21.34 -28.73 8.52
CA LYS A 23 21.19 -30.09 9.05
C LYS A 23 21.76 -30.16 10.47
N ILE A 24 21.03 -30.89 11.29
CA ILE A 24 21.30 -31.27 12.68
C ILE A 24 22.70 -31.88 12.86
N THR A 25 23.41 -31.50 13.92
CA THR A 25 24.33 -32.41 14.63
C THR A 25 24.31 -32.07 16.13
N LEU A 26 23.85 -33.03 16.94
CA LEU A 26 23.84 -32.95 18.41
C LEU A 26 25.28 -32.98 18.95
N PHE A 27 25.57 -32.12 19.93
CA PHE A 27 26.55 -32.44 20.98
C PHE A 27 26.03 -31.97 22.33
N SER A 28 25.81 -32.94 23.20
CA SER A 28 25.35 -32.81 24.57
C SER A 28 26.48 -32.38 25.51
N MET A 29 26.28 -31.28 26.24
CA MET A 29 26.93 -31.07 27.54
C MET A 29 25.93 -30.44 28.50
N LEU A 30 25.52 -31.24 29.48
CA LEU A 30 24.59 -30.91 30.55
C LEU A 30 25.33 -30.05 31.59
N LEU A 31 24.93 -28.79 31.76
CA LEU A 31 25.25 -28.02 32.96
C LEU A 31 23.94 -27.51 33.56
N ALA A 32 23.60 -28.03 34.73
CA ALA A 32 22.40 -27.67 35.48
C ALA A 32 22.59 -26.28 36.11
N PHE A 33 21.94 -25.27 35.54
CA PHE A 33 21.68 -24.01 36.22
C PHE A 33 20.17 -23.91 36.42
N VAL A 34 19.72 -24.17 37.65
CA VAL A 34 18.31 -23.95 38.03
C VAL A 34 18.14 -22.44 38.22
N ALA A 35 17.90 -21.75 37.11
CA ALA A 35 17.34 -20.41 37.14
C ALA A 35 15.81 -20.56 37.18
N SER A 36 15.19 -19.98 38.20
CA SER A 36 13.75 -19.75 38.29
C SER A 36 13.33 -18.73 37.23
N GLY A 37 13.48 -19.09 35.96
CA GLY A 37 13.01 -18.30 34.84
C GLY A 37 11.53 -18.60 34.64
N SER A 38 10.69 -17.58 34.80
CA SER A 38 9.34 -17.61 34.24
C SER A 38 9.47 -18.01 32.77
N ILE A 39 8.96 -19.19 32.42
CA ILE A 39 8.84 -19.61 31.03
C ILE A 39 7.83 -18.65 30.42
N VAL A 40 8.30 -17.60 29.76
CA VAL A 40 7.45 -16.79 28.89
C VAL A 40 7.10 -17.72 27.74
N PRO A 41 5.82 -18.06 27.53
CA PRO A 41 5.46 -18.85 26.37
C PRO A 41 5.83 -18.03 25.15
N VAL A 42 6.80 -18.51 24.38
CA VAL A 42 7.02 -18.02 23.02
C VAL A 42 5.80 -18.51 22.25
N ILE A 43 4.81 -17.64 22.09
CA ILE A 43 3.69 -17.89 21.19
C ILE A 43 4.31 -17.91 19.79
N SER A 44 4.44 -19.12 19.24
CA SER A 44 4.79 -19.31 17.83
C SER A 44 3.63 -18.73 17.02
N GLN A 45 3.79 -17.52 16.50
CA GLN A 45 2.83 -16.95 15.58
C GLN A 45 2.85 -17.78 14.30
N GLU A 46 1.68 -18.15 13.77
CA GLU A 46 1.59 -18.90 12.52
C GLU A 46 2.26 -18.10 11.40
N THR A 47 3.00 -18.80 10.55
CA THR A 47 3.61 -18.20 9.36
C THR A 47 2.48 -17.72 8.43
N PRO A 48 2.51 -16.45 7.97
CA PRO A 48 1.49 -15.95 7.05
C PRO A 48 1.39 -16.83 5.80
N LYS A 49 0.16 -17.12 5.38
CA LYS A 49 -0.07 -17.91 4.15
C LYS A 49 0.36 -17.11 2.92
N GLU A 50 1.01 -17.76 1.97
CA GLU A 50 1.40 -17.19 0.68
C GLU A 50 0.35 -17.49 -0.38
N TYR A 51 0.03 -16.50 -1.20
CA TYR A 51 -0.75 -16.63 -2.43
C TYR A 51 0.09 -16.15 -3.62
N SER A 52 -0.09 -16.79 -4.77
CA SER A 52 0.29 -16.23 -6.07
C SER A 52 -0.93 -15.61 -6.76
N TYR A 53 -0.78 -15.23 -8.02
CA TYR A 53 -1.82 -14.57 -8.80
C TYR A 53 -2.02 -15.22 -10.17
N ARG A 54 -3.22 -15.05 -10.70
CA ARG A 54 -3.53 -15.24 -12.12
C ARG A 54 -4.12 -13.96 -12.67
N ILE A 55 -3.60 -13.47 -13.80
CA ILE A 55 -4.18 -12.34 -14.53
C ILE A 55 -5.48 -12.80 -15.19
N ILE A 56 -6.57 -12.11 -14.87
CA ILE A 56 -7.91 -12.35 -15.44
C ILE A 56 -8.15 -11.40 -16.61
N ASN A 57 -7.77 -10.13 -16.45
CA ASN A 57 -7.88 -9.14 -17.50
C ASN A 57 -6.78 -8.08 -17.38
N THR A 58 -6.53 -7.38 -18.48
CA THR A 58 -5.56 -6.29 -18.56
C THR A 58 -6.23 -5.07 -19.18
N TYR A 59 -6.20 -3.95 -18.46
CA TYR A 59 -6.77 -2.67 -18.86
C TYR A 59 -5.66 -1.65 -19.16
N PRO A 60 -5.89 -0.68 -20.05
CA PRO A 60 -4.93 0.40 -20.27
C PRO A 60 -4.76 1.25 -19.01
N HIS A 61 -3.55 1.75 -18.79
CA HIS A 61 -3.24 2.68 -17.70
C HIS A 61 -2.29 3.78 -18.19
N ASP A 62 -2.37 4.97 -17.60
CA ASP A 62 -1.51 6.09 -17.98
C ASP A 62 -0.07 5.84 -17.52
N ILE A 63 0.82 5.51 -18.47
CA ILE A 63 2.25 5.26 -18.19
C ILE A 63 2.97 6.47 -17.56
N ASN A 64 2.37 7.67 -17.61
CA ASN A 64 2.93 8.86 -16.95
C ASN A 64 2.40 9.05 -15.52
N ALA A 65 1.39 8.28 -15.10
CA ALA A 65 0.82 8.38 -13.76
C ALA A 65 1.79 7.78 -12.72
N PHE A 66 2.16 8.59 -11.74
CA PHE A 66 2.86 8.13 -10.55
C PHE A 66 1.82 7.77 -9.50
N THR A 67 1.13 6.64 -9.67
CA THR A 67 0.00 6.19 -8.85
C THR A 67 0.37 6.13 -7.37
N GLN A 68 -0.44 6.77 -6.53
CA GLN A 68 -0.27 6.81 -5.07
C GLN A 68 -1.53 6.42 -4.29
N GLY A 69 -2.70 6.47 -4.91
CA GLY A 69 -3.93 5.88 -4.40
C GLY A 69 -4.82 5.47 -5.57
N LEU A 70 -5.49 4.33 -5.46
CA LEU A 70 -6.37 3.79 -6.46
C LEU A 70 -7.65 3.30 -5.77
N ILE A 71 -8.82 3.57 -6.35
CA ILE A 71 -10.09 3.11 -5.79
C ILE A 71 -11.00 2.71 -6.94
N TYR A 72 -11.74 1.62 -6.79
CA TYR A 72 -12.86 1.29 -7.66
C TYR A 72 -14.17 1.64 -6.96
N HIS A 73 -14.95 2.55 -7.52
CA HIS A 73 -16.19 3.01 -6.91
C HIS A 73 -17.25 3.36 -7.95
N GLU A 74 -18.44 2.78 -7.80
CA GLU A 74 -19.61 3.05 -8.67
C GLU A 74 -19.31 2.90 -10.18
N GLY A 75 -18.52 1.89 -10.56
CA GLY A 75 -18.21 1.61 -11.96
C GLY A 75 -16.97 2.32 -12.50
N TYR A 76 -16.34 3.21 -11.73
CA TYR A 76 -15.21 4.02 -12.17
C TYR A 76 -13.97 3.79 -11.30
N LEU A 77 -12.82 4.07 -11.88
CA LEU A 77 -11.58 4.22 -11.12
C LEU A 77 -11.45 5.67 -10.65
N PHE A 78 -11.01 5.85 -9.40
CA PHE A 78 -10.48 7.10 -8.90
C PHE A 78 -8.99 6.91 -8.65
N GLU A 79 -8.17 7.88 -9.05
CA GLU A 79 -6.72 7.77 -8.94
C GLU A 79 -6.10 9.06 -8.40
N GLY A 80 -5.31 8.92 -7.33
CA GLY A 80 -4.42 9.95 -6.79
C GLY A 80 -3.00 9.74 -7.31
N THR A 81 -2.38 10.78 -7.87
CA THR A 81 -1.02 10.71 -8.42
C THR A 81 -0.03 11.63 -7.70
N GLY A 82 1.23 11.19 -7.64
CA GLY A 82 2.35 11.92 -7.06
C GLY A 82 3.16 12.75 -8.06
N LYS A 83 4.24 13.36 -7.55
CA LYS A 83 5.21 14.30 -8.17
C LYS A 83 4.81 15.78 -8.06
N ASN A 84 5.73 16.56 -7.48
CA ASN A 84 5.57 18.01 -7.32
C ASN A 84 5.26 18.68 -8.66
N GLY A 85 4.10 19.36 -8.73
CA GLY A 85 3.63 20.04 -9.93
C GLY A 85 2.94 19.17 -10.97
N LEU A 86 2.82 17.86 -10.72
CA LEU A 86 2.12 16.90 -11.58
C LEU A 86 0.99 16.16 -10.85
N SER A 87 0.95 16.19 -9.52
CA SER A 87 -0.07 15.51 -8.73
C SER A 87 -1.50 15.89 -9.09
N THR A 88 -2.32 14.87 -9.30
CA THR A 88 -3.74 14.98 -9.67
C THR A 88 -4.60 14.03 -8.84
N LEU A 89 -5.87 14.39 -8.68
CA LEU A 89 -6.97 13.46 -8.49
C LEU A 89 -7.68 13.28 -9.85
N LYS A 90 -8.01 12.05 -10.22
CA LYS A 90 -8.71 11.73 -11.47
C LYS A 90 -9.90 10.80 -11.20
N LYS A 91 -10.96 10.93 -12.02
CA LYS A 91 -11.99 9.92 -12.23
C LYS A 91 -11.81 9.37 -13.65
N ILE A 92 -11.76 8.05 -13.78
CA ILE A 92 -11.27 7.36 -14.97
C ILE A 92 -12.26 6.23 -15.34
N ASN A 93 -12.54 6.08 -16.63
CA ASN A 93 -13.21 4.89 -17.15
C ASN A 93 -12.23 3.71 -17.18
N LEU A 94 -12.59 2.60 -16.53
CA LEU A 94 -11.75 1.41 -16.42
C LEU A 94 -11.36 0.82 -17.79
N GLU A 95 -12.31 0.76 -18.73
CA GLU A 95 -12.16 -0.04 -19.95
C GLU A 95 -11.17 0.58 -20.95
N ASP A 96 -11.17 1.91 -21.07
CA ASP A 96 -10.40 2.64 -22.08
C ASP A 96 -9.43 3.68 -21.49
N ASN A 97 -9.39 3.81 -20.16
CA ASN A 97 -8.59 4.79 -19.42
C ASN A 97 -8.96 6.25 -19.79
N GLU A 98 -10.18 6.50 -20.26
CA GLU A 98 -10.68 7.86 -20.49
C GLU A 98 -10.76 8.63 -19.15
N VAL A 99 -10.07 9.76 -19.07
CA VAL A 99 -10.14 10.66 -17.91
C VAL A 99 -11.41 11.51 -18.00
N LEU A 100 -12.37 11.19 -17.14
CA LEU A 100 -13.68 11.85 -17.09
C LEU A 100 -13.64 13.15 -16.28
N MET A 101 -12.84 13.16 -15.20
CA MET A 101 -12.64 14.35 -14.36
C MET A 101 -11.20 14.41 -13.89
N THR A 102 -10.67 15.62 -13.70
CA THR A 102 -9.34 15.83 -13.15
C THR A 102 -9.28 17.07 -12.30
N GLN A 103 -8.63 16.95 -11.15
CA GLN A 103 -8.30 18.05 -10.26
C GLN A 103 -6.80 18.05 -9.98
N ARG A 104 -6.15 19.20 -10.19
CA ARG A 104 -4.69 19.33 -9.99
C ARG A 104 -4.41 19.89 -8.61
N LEU A 105 -3.48 19.27 -7.89
CA LEU A 105 -2.92 19.89 -6.70
C LEU A 105 -2.00 21.05 -7.07
N SER A 106 -1.92 22.04 -6.18
CA SER A 106 -0.92 23.11 -6.31
C SER A 106 0.49 22.52 -6.39
N ARG A 107 1.37 23.16 -7.18
CA ARG A 107 2.72 22.64 -7.47
C ARG A 107 3.62 22.42 -6.25
N ARG A 108 3.27 23.00 -5.10
CA ARG A 108 3.97 22.83 -3.83
C ARG A 108 3.66 21.49 -3.13
N TYR A 109 2.64 20.79 -3.59
CA TYR A 109 2.18 19.55 -2.98
C TYR A 109 2.53 18.34 -3.83
N PHE A 110 2.90 17.28 -3.12
CA PHE A 110 3.03 15.94 -3.64
C PHE A 110 1.82 15.15 -3.11
N GLY A 111 0.89 14.82 -4.01
CA GLY A 111 -0.30 14.02 -3.70
C GLY A 111 0.06 12.55 -3.45
N GLU A 112 -0.65 11.94 -2.52
CA GLU A 112 -0.47 10.55 -2.11
C GLU A 112 -1.82 9.81 -2.18
N GLY A 113 -2.05 8.84 -1.30
CA GLY A 113 -3.27 8.03 -1.21
C GLY A 113 -4.55 8.85 -1.17
N ILE A 114 -5.59 8.26 -1.75
CA ILE A 114 -6.95 8.81 -1.79
C ILE A 114 -7.92 7.80 -1.19
N GLU A 115 -9.06 8.27 -0.68
CA GLU A 115 -10.17 7.41 -0.26
C GLU A 115 -11.51 8.12 -0.47
N VAL A 116 -12.54 7.37 -0.85
CA VAL A 116 -13.94 7.79 -0.97
C VAL A 116 -14.69 7.47 0.33
N VAL A 117 -15.29 8.49 0.95
CA VAL A 117 -16.17 8.32 2.11
C VAL A 117 -17.46 9.09 1.87
N GLY A 118 -18.54 8.35 1.58
CA GLY A 118 -19.81 8.95 1.15
C GLY A 118 -19.64 9.79 -0.12
N ASP A 119 -20.00 11.08 -0.04
CA ASP A 119 -19.87 12.04 -1.14
C ASP A 119 -18.53 12.79 -1.16
N LYS A 120 -17.58 12.41 -0.30
CA LYS A 120 -16.27 13.06 -0.17
C LYS A 120 -15.15 12.18 -0.71
N ILE A 121 -14.11 12.80 -1.26
CA ILE A 121 -12.81 12.17 -1.50
C ILE A 121 -11.76 12.84 -0.61
N TYR A 122 -11.04 12.04 0.16
CA TYR A 122 -9.87 12.46 0.93
C TYR A 122 -8.63 12.23 0.09
N GLN A 123 -7.70 13.18 0.06
CA GLN A 123 -6.43 13.03 -0.64
C GLN A 123 -5.27 13.48 0.26
N LEU A 124 -4.39 12.54 0.57
CA LEU A 124 -3.18 12.80 1.34
C LEU A 124 -2.16 13.59 0.55
N THR A 125 -1.21 14.16 1.29
CA THR A 125 0.05 14.66 0.75
C THR A 125 1.22 14.04 1.49
N TRP A 126 2.36 13.94 0.82
CA TRP A 126 3.51 13.20 1.36
C TRP A 126 4.11 13.82 2.62
N THR A 127 4.72 15.00 2.52
CA THR A 127 5.46 15.65 3.62
C THR A 127 4.89 17.00 4.03
N SER A 128 3.83 17.46 3.37
CA SER A 128 3.20 18.75 3.68
C SER A 128 2.17 18.68 4.80
N ASN A 129 1.89 17.49 5.33
CA ASN A 129 0.98 17.29 6.47
C ASN A 129 -0.45 17.81 6.19
N MET A 130 -0.85 17.85 4.92
CA MET A 130 -2.16 18.31 4.47
C MET A 130 -2.97 17.12 3.96
N VAL A 131 -4.26 17.13 4.27
CA VAL A 131 -5.27 16.26 3.65
C VAL A 131 -6.29 17.15 2.98
N PHE A 132 -6.49 16.97 1.69
CA PHE A 132 -7.53 17.68 0.94
C PHE A 132 -8.83 16.90 0.98
N VAL A 133 -9.95 17.61 1.09
CA VAL A 133 -11.28 17.03 0.99
C VAL A 133 -11.96 17.61 -0.23
N TRP A 134 -12.39 16.74 -1.13
CA TRP A 134 -13.05 17.07 -2.39
C TRP A 134 -14.47 16.55 -2.39
N ASP A 135 -15.38 17.25 -3.06
CA ASP A 135 -16.67 16.68 -3.45
C ASP A 135 -16.44 15.61 -4.53
N LYS A 136 -16.93 14.39 -4.31
CA LYS A 136 -16.72 13.24 -5.22
C LYS A 136 -17.28 13.49 -6.62
N ASN A 137 -18.36 14.26 -6.73
CA ASN A 137 -19.13 14.43 -7.96
C ASN A 137 -18.67 15.64 -8.79
N THR A 138 -18.06 16.64 -8.16
CA THR A 138 -17.62 17.88 -8.82
C THR A 138 -16.10 18.11 -8.76
N PHE A 139 -15.40 17.42 -7.86
CA PHE A 139 -14.01 17.69 -7.47
C PHE A 139 -13.76 19.12 -6.93
N GLU A 140 -14.82 19.81 -6.49
CA GLU A 140 -14.66 21.07 -5.77
C GLU A 140 -14.04 20.83 -4.40
N GLN A 141 -13.12 21.69 -3.97
CA GLN A 141 -12.48 21.56 -2.67
C GLN A 141 -13.47 21.95 -1.57
N LEU A 142 -13.82 21.00 -0.71
CA LEU A 142 -14.71 21.22 0.44
C LEU A 142 -13.93 21.74 1.65
N GLY A 143 -12.66 21.35 1.79
CA GLY A 143 -11.85 21.75 2.93
C GLY A 143 -10.49 21.08 2.97
N THR A 144 -9.84 21.19 4.13
CA THR A 144 -8.58 20.52 4.40
C THR A 144 -8.47 20.13 5.86
N HIS A 145 -7.79 19.02 6.14
CA HIS A 145 -7.35 18.63 7.48
C HIS A 145 -5.82 18.66 7.60
N TYR A 146 -5.34 18.65 8.84
CA TYR A 146 -3.93 18.49 9.16
C TYR A 146 -3.64 17.03 9.56
N ASN A 147 -2.66 16.41 8.92
CA ASN A 147 -2.11 15.11 9.31
C ASN A 147 -0.75 15.33 9.98
N SER A 148 -0.58 14.89 11.23
CA SER A 148 0.67 15.10 11.98
C SER A 148 1.84 14.21 11.56
N THR A 149 1.61 13.27 10.64
CA THR A 149 2.59 12.33 10.09
C THR A 149 2.78 12.56 8.59
N GLN A 150 3.66 11.79 7.94
CA GLN A 150 3.58 11.68 6.48
C GLN A 150 2.24 11.04 6.09
N GLY A 151 1.82 11.20 4.84
CA GLY A 151 0.68 10.48 4.28
C GLY A 151 1.13 9.60 3.11
N TRP A 152 0.77 8.31 3.11
CA TRP A 152 1.13 7.36 2.05
C TRP A 152 -0.15 6.75 1.45
N GLY A 153 -0.78 5.78 2.09
CA GLY A 153 -2.03 5.16 1.64
C GLY A 153 -3.23 5.51 2.52
N LEU A 154 -4.43 5.38 1.93
CA LEU A 154 -5.70 5.45 2.64
C LEU A 154 -6.56 4.24 2.29
N ALA A 155 -7.36 3.76 3.24
CA ALA A 155 -8.45 2.80 3.04
C ALA A 155 -9.66 3.21 3.91
N TYR A 156 -10.86 2.66 3.68
CA TYR A 156 -12.06 2.91 4.50
C TYR A 156 -12.75 1.61 4.92
N ASP A 157 -12.89 1.39 6.23
CA ASP A 157 -13.51 0.17 6.79
C ASP A 157 -15.04 0.27 6.97
N GLY A 158 -15.65 1.38 6.56
CA GLY A 158 -17.06 1.68 6.82
C GLY A 158 -17.30 2.52 8.07
N GLU A 159 -16.29 2.73 8.92
CA GLU A 159 -16.36 3.55 10.14
C GLU A 159 -15.22 4.57 10.22
N HIS A 160 -14.00 4.15 9.92
CA HIS A 160 -12.76 4.90 10.00
C HIS A 160 -12.03 4.97 8.67
N ILE A 161 -11.37 6.09 8.41
CA ILE A 161 -10.34 6.16 7.38
C ILE A 161 -9.04 5.59 7.96
N ILE A 162 -8.47 4.58 7.32
CA ILE A 162 -7.22 3.94 7.73
C ILE A 162 -6.08 4.60 6.96
N LEU A 163 -5.04 5.03 7.66
CA LEU A 163 -3.90 5.74 7.09
C LEU A 163 -2.60 4.97 7.32
N SER A 164 -1.80 4.83 6.27
CA SER A 164 -0.39 4.45 6.35
C SER A 164 0.51 5.67 6.11
N ASP A 165 1.70 5.64 6.70
CA ASP A 165 2.70 6.72 6.61
C ASP A 165 4.12 6.18 6.29
N GLY A 166 4.20 4.95 5.76
CA GLY A 166 5.45 4.23 5.50
C GLY A 166 6.08 3.59 6.73
N THR A 167 5.57 3.85 7.95
CA THR A 167 5.98 3.12 9.15
C THR A 167 5.28 1.76 9.25
N ALA A 168 5.44 1.08 10.39
CA ALA A 168 4.66 -0.12 10.71
C ALA A 168 3.33 0.22 11.41
N ILE A 169 2.94 1.49 11.51
CA ILE A 169 1.71 1.90 12.20
C ILE A 169 0.61 2.17 11.18
N LEU A 170 -0.54 1.54 11.36
CA LEU A 170 -1.79 2.00 10.75
C LEU A 170 -2.54 2.87 11.76
N GLN A 171 -3.02 4.02 11.30
CA GLN A 171 -3.83 4.94 12.11
C GLN A 171 -5.27 4.90 11.60
N PHE A 172 -6.23 4.71 12.50
CA PHE A 172 -7.66 4.76 12.20
C PHE A 172 -8.16 6.15 12.58
N MET A 173 -8.63 6.88 11.58
CA MET A 173 -8.95 8.28 11.63
C MET A 173 -10.47 8.45 11.62
N GLU A 174 -10.97 9.34 12.46
CA GLU A 174 -12.37 9.76 12.43
C GLU A 174 -12.66 10.52 11.11
N THR A 175 -13.81 10.28 10.50
CA THR A 175 -14.10 10.75 9.14
C THR A 175 -14.40 12.25 9.06
N GLU A 176 -15.00 12.86 10.08
CA GLU A 176 -15.43 14.27 10.02
C GLU A 176 -14.27 15.25 10.24
N ASN A 177 -13.36 14.99 11.18
CA ASN A 177 -12.28 15.90 11.54
C ASN A 177 -10.86 15.36 11.29
N PHE A 178 -10.73 14.11 10.87
CA PHE A 178 -9.46 13.44 10.58
C PHE A 178 -8.54 13.34 11.81
N VAL A 179 -9.12 13.08 12.99
CA VAL A 179 -8.38 12.85 14.24
C VAL A 179 -8.12 11.34 14.43
N PRO A 180 -6.88 10.93 14.79
CA PRO A 180 -6.59 9.53 15.08
C PRO A 180 -7.35 9.02 16.31
N GLN A 181 -8.04 7.89 16.19
CA GLN A 181 -8.78 7.22 17.27
C GLN A 181 -8.12 5.92 17.73
N LYS A 182 -7.57 5.14 16.79
CA LYS A 182 -6.88 3.87 17.06
C LYS A 182 -5.56 3.83 16.29
N ARG A 183 -4.57 3.15 16.86
CA ARG A 183 -3.29 2.84 16.19
C ARG A 183 -2.99 1.38 16.40
N ILE A 184 -2.59 0.69 15.34
CA ILE A 184 -2.13 -0.70 15.39
C ILE A 184 -0.74 -0.79 14.75
N THR A 185 0.06 -1.73 15.26
CA THR A 185 1.37 -2.03 14.66
C THR A 185 1.23 -3.24 13.76
N VAL A 186 1.50 -3.07 12.48
CA VAL A 186 1.55 -4.14 11.49
C VAL A 186 2.72 -5.06 11.79
N THR A 187 2.46 -6.37 11.88
CA THR A 187 3.50 -7.37 12.14
C THR A 187 3.44 -8.52 11.13
N PHE A 188 4.60 -8.92 10.62
CA PHE A 188 4.79 -10.10 9.78
C PHE A 188 5.60 -11.12 10.57
N ALA A 189 5.00 -12.27 10.88
CA ALA A 189 5.61 -13.33 11.70
C ALA A 189 6.27 -12.78 12.99
N GLY A 190 5.56 -11.90 13.70
CA GLY A 190 5.96 -11.31 14.98
C GLY A 190 6.88 -10.09 14.89
N ASN A 191 7.32 -9.71 13.70
CA ASN A 191 8.23 -8.58 13.50
C ASN A 191 7.46 -7.39 12.90
N PRO A 192 7.69 -6.14 13.37
CA PRO A 192 7.10 -4.96 12.74
C PRO A 192 7.42 -4.89 11.24
N LEU A 193 6.39 -4.70 10.42
CA LEU A 193 6.53 -4.57 8.98
C LEU A 193 6.39 -3.10 8.58
N THR A 194 7.48 -2.48 8.11
CA THR A 194 7.51 -1.09 7.63
C THR A 194 7.27 -1.00 6.12
N ASN A 195 7.28 0.22 5.58
CA ASN A 195 7.06 0.53 4.16
C ASN A 195 5.64 0.18 3.68
N ILE A 196 4.67 0.16 4.61
CA ILE A 196 3.26 0.05 4.29
C ILE A 196 2.86 1.29 3.47
N ASN A 197 2.42 1.06 2.24
CA ASN A 197 2.15 2.13 1.28
C ASN A 197 0.65 2.19 0.99
N GLU A 198 0.26 2.13 -0.28
CA GLU A 198 -1.14 2.16 -0.69
C GLU A 198 -1.95 1.02 -0.05
N LEU A 199 -3.20 1.32 0.28
CA LEU A 199 -4.10 0.47 1.06
C LEU A 199 -5.42 0.27 0.32
N GLU A 200 -6.08 -0.85 0.60
CA GLU A 200 -7.49 -1.09 0.23
C GLU A 200 -8.15 -1.91 1.35
N TYR A 201 -9.43 -1.66 1.67
CA TYR A 201 -10.18 -2.46 2.64
C TYR A 201 -11.05 -3.50 1.95
N ILE A 202 -10.72 -4.78 2.12
CA ILE A 202 -11.35 -5.88 1.39
C ILE A 202 -11.82 -6.94 2.38
N ASN A 203 -13.14 -7.16 2.44
CA ASN A 203 -13.75 -8.26 3.19
C ASN A 203 -13.29 -8.39 4.65
N GLY A 204 -13.11 -7.26 5.35
CA GLY A 204 -12.70 -7.25 6.75
C GLY A 204 -11.20 -7.12 6.99
N GLU A 205 -10.38 -7.07 5.94
CA GLU A 205 -8.92 -6.98 6.03
C GLU A 205 -8.41 -5.70 5.37
N VAL A 206 -7.31 -5.16 5.91
CA VAL A 206 -6.54 -4.10 5.23
C VAL A 206 -5.51 -4.75 4.34
N TRP A 207 -5.63 -4.53 3.05
CA TRP A 207 -4.66 -4.94 2.06
C TRP A 207 -3.69 -3.79 1.85
N ALA A 208 -2.40 -4.08 1.79
CA ALA A 208 -1.40 -3.04 1.67
C ALA A 208 -0.27 -3.42 0.72
N ASN A 209 0.09 -2.52 -0.19
CA ASN A 209 1.37 -2.60 -0.88
C ASN A 209 2.51 -2.42 0.13
N VAL A 210 3.57 -3.20 -0.03
CA VAL A 210 4.84 -2.98 0.68
C VAL A 210 5.84 -2.34 -0.27
N TRP A 211 6.15 -1.06 -0.06
CA TRP A 211 6.95 -0.27 -1.00
C TRP A 211 8.33 -0.89 -1.27
N GLN A 212 8.76 -0.85 -2.53
CA GLN A 212 9.99 -1.48 -3.05
C GLN A 212 9.98 -3.01 -3.06
N THR A 213 8.80 -3.63 -2.95
CA THR A 213 8.61 -5.07 -3.13
C THR A 213 7.49 -5.33 -4.13
N ASP A 214 7.38 -6.59 -4.57
CA ASP A 214 6.25 -7.06 -5.38
C ASP A 214 5.18 -7.72 -4.51
N PHE A 215 5.10 -7.38 -3.21
CA PHE A 215 4.16 -7.99 -2.28
C PHE A 215 2.99 -7.07 -1.91
N ILE A 216 1.82 -7.70 -1.75
CA ILE A 216 0.68 -7.14 -1.03
C ILE A 216 0.47 -7.98 0.22
N VAL A 217 0.32 -7.34 1.38
CA VAL A 217 0.02 -8.03 2.64
C VAL A 217 -1.43 -7.85 3.03
N ARG A 218 -2.04 -8.87 3.63
CA ARG A 218 -3.40 -8.86 4.18
C ARG A 218 -3.30 -8.78 5.69
N ILE A 219 -3.76 -7.67 6.25
CA ILE A 219 -3.57 -7.28 7.65
C ILE A 219 -4.91 -7.36 8.35
N ASN A 220 -4.94 -8.06 9.49
CA ASN A 220 -6.07 -8.01 10.39
C ASN A 220 -6.14 -6.61 11.05
N PRO A 221 -7.22 -5.83 10.85
CA PRO A 221 -7.34 -4.47 11.39
C PRO A 221 -7.51 -4.43 12.92
N GLU A 222 -7.78 -5.58 13.56
CA GLU A 222 -7.95 -5.63 15.00
C GLU A 222 -6.62 -5.64 15.76
N ASP A 223 -5.65 -6.41 15.29
CA ASP A 223 -4.38 -6.64 15.98
C ASP A 223 -3.13 -6.29 15.15
N GLY A 224 -3.29 -5.97 13.86
CA GLY A 224 -2.19 -5.64 12.95
C GLY A 224 -1.41 -6.86 12.46
N VAL A 225 -1.87 -8.08 12.73
CA VAL A 225 -1.18 -9.29 12.28
C VAL A 225 -1.41 -9.50 10.78
N VAL A 226 -0.33 -9.71 10.03
CA VAL A 226 -0.42 -10.15 8.63
C VAL A 226 -0.88 -11.61 8.62
N THR A 227 -2.07 -11.86 8.09
CA THR A 227 -2.69 -13.20 7.99
C THR A 227 -2.19 -13.97 6.77
N SER A 228 -1.94 -13.24 5.68
CA SER A 228 -1.43 -13.76 4.43
C SER A 228 -0.79 -12.66 3.58
N PHE A 229 -0.08 -13.05 2.54
CA PHE A 229 0.47 -12.11 1.57
C PHE A 229 0.39 -12.69 0.16
N ILE A 230 0.46 -11.81 -0.82
CA ILE A 230 0.33 -12.09 -2.24
C ILE A 230 1.66 -11.74 -2.88
N ASP A 231 2.29 -12.72 -3.52
CA ASP A 231 3.50 -12.55 -4.31
C ASP A 231 3.15 -12.20 -5.75
N LEU A 232 3.30 -10.93 -6.12
CA LEU A 232 3.12 -10.43 -7.48
C LEU A 232 4.43 -10.37 -8.27
N THR A 233 5.47 -11.10 -7.83
CA THR A 233 6.75 -11.18 -8.54
C THR A 233 6.51 -11.54 -10.01
N GLY A 234 7.12 -10.77 -10.90
CA GLY A 234 7.02 -10.94 -12.34
C GLY A 234 5.86 -10.19 -13.00
N LEU A 235 4.88 -9.67 -12.26
CA LEU A 235 3.73 -8.96 -12.86
C LEU A 235 4.18 -7.72 -13.64
N SER A 236 5.21 -7.03 -13.15
CA SER A 236 5.80 -5.86 -13.83
C SER A 236 6.44 -6.18 -15.18
N ASN A 237 6.73 -7.46 -15.48
CA ASN A 237 7.22 -7.89 -16.79
C ASN A 237 6.11 -7.96 -17.84
N GLU A 238 4.84 -7.99 -17.42
CA GLU A 238 3.65 -8.05 -18.27
C GLU A 238 3.16 -6.65 -18.69
N THR A 239 3.94 -5.60 -18.40
CA THR A 239 3.60 -4.21 -18.75
C THR A 239 4.83 -3.41 -19.16
N GLN A 240 4.59 -2.32 -19.89
CA GLN A 240 5.62 -1.35 -20.18
C GLN A 240 5.82 -0.42 -18.98
N LEU A 241 7.08 -0.25 -18.56
CA LEU A 241 7.45 0.65 -17.48
C LEU A 241 7.97 1.99 -18.03
N GLY A 242 7.36 3.09 -17.61
CA GLY A 242 7.72 4.45 -18.04
C GLY A 242 8.90 5.08 -17.31
N SER A 243 9.36 4.47 -16.21
CA SER A 243 10.39 5.04 -15.34
C SER A 243 11.17 3.97 -14.59
N ARG A 244 12.35 4.34 -14.07
CA ARG A 244 13.13 3.52 -13.12
C ARG A 244 12.54 3.51 -11.72
N GLU A 245 11.64 4.44 -11.44
CA GLU A 245 10.87 4.51 -10.18
C GLU A 245 9.55 3.72 -10.31
N ALA A 246 9.36 2.99 -11.41
CA ALA A 246 8.18 2.19 -11.65
C ALA A 246 8.18 0.96 -10.74
N VAL A 247 7.27 0.95 -9.78
CA VAL A 247 7.11 -0.10 -8.77
C VAL A 247 5.62 -0.37 -8.60
N LEU A 248 5.29 -1.59 -8.16
CA LEU A 248 3.94 -1.96 -7.74
C LEU A 248 3.42 -0.95 -6.70
N ASN A 249 2.25 -0.36 -6.95
CA ASN A 249 1.53 0.52 -6.03
C ASN A 249 0.14 0.85 -6.62
N GLY A 250 -0.92 0.66 -5.83
CA GLY A 250 -2.31 0.84 -6.25
C GLY A 250 -3.07 -0.48 -6.21
N ILE A 251 -4.07 -0.57 -5.35
CA ILE A 251 -4.96 -1.70 -5.13
C ILE A 251 -6.38 -1.14 -5.19
N ALA A 252 -7.29 -1.80 -5.90
CA ALA A 252 -8.69 -1.39 -5.91
C ALA A 252 -9.60 -2.61 -5.94
N TRP A 253 -10.74 -2.51 -5.25
CA TRP A 253 -11.68 -3.61 -5.09
C TRP A 253 -13.07 -3.26 -5.60
N ASP A 254 -13.57 -4.08 -6.51
CA ASP A 254 -14.98 -4.09 -6.90
C ASP A 254 -15.74 -5.11 -6.05
N ALA A 255 -16.40 -4.63 -5.01
CA ALA A 255 -17.18 -5.49 -4.11
C ALA A 255 -18.43 -6.10 -4.75
N GLU A 256 -18.99 -5.50 -5.80
CA GLU A 256 -20.20 -6.01 -6.45
C GLU A 256 -19.91 -7.24 -7.31
N ASN A 257 -18.78 -7.22 -8.02
CA ASN A 257 -18.38 -8.30 -8.93
C ASN A 257 -17.19 -9.13 -8.42
N GLU A 258 -16.71 -8.84 -7.21
CA GLU A 258 -15.57 -9.48 -6.56
C GLU A 258 -14.27 -9.44 -7.40
N ARG A 259 -13.97 -8.27 -7.97
CA ARG A 259 -12.78 -8.07 -8.83
C ARG A 259 -11.70 -7.28 -8.09
N LEU A 260 -10.48 -7.82 -8.13
CA LEU A 260 -9.30 -7.18 -7.56
C LEU A 260 -8.43 -6.59 -8.68
N PHE A 261 -8.18 -5.29 -8.58
CA PHE A 261 -7.34 -4.57 -9.51
C PHE A 261 -6.02 -4.16 -8.85
N VAL A 262 -4.93 -4.29 -9.60
CA VAL A 262 -3.60 -3.84 -9.18
C VAL A 262 -2.87 -3.13 -10.32
N THR A 263 -2.07 -2.14 -9.98
CA THR A 263 -1.23 -1.41 -10.95
C THR A 263 0.09 -0.99 -10.31
N GLY A 264 0.83 -0.12 -10.98
CA GLY A 264 2.03 0.48 -10.41
C GLY A 264 2.30 1.86 -10.93
N LYS A 265 3.27 2.51 -10.29
CA LYS A 265 3.77 3.81 -10.70
C LYS A 265 4.37 3.68 -12.09
N HIS A 266 3.94 4.50 -13.03
CA HIS A 266 4.41 4.48 -14.41
C HIS A 266 4.22 3.12 -15.12
N TRP A 267 3.21 2.33 -14.75
CA TRP A 267 2.83 1.13 -15.49
C TRP A 267 1.88 1.51 -16.62
N ALA A 268 2.04 0.91 -17.80
CA ALA A 268 1.12 1.13 -18.92
C ALA A 268 -0.19 0.34 -18.82
N ASN A 269 -0.26 -0.58 -17.86
CA ASN A 269 -1.39 -1.49 -17.68
C ASN A 269 -1.82 -1.52 -16.21
N LEU A 270 -3.13 -1.68 -16.00
CA LEU A 270 -3.77 -2.11 -14.77
C LEU A 270 -4.26 -3.54 -14.97
N PHE A 271 -4.12 -4.38 -13.96
CA PHE A 271 -4.44 -5.80 -14.03
C PHE A 271 -5.59 -6.14 -13.11
N GLU A 272 -6.57 -6.86 -13.63
CA GLU A 272 -7.50 -7.63 -12.80
C GLU A 272 -6.86 -8.98 -12.52
N ILE A 273 -6.78 -9.33 -11.25
CA ILE A 273 -6.13 -10.56 -10.80
C ILE A 273 -7.06 -11.36 -9.88
N GLU A 274 -6.83 -12.65 -9.83
CA GLU A 274 -7.33 -13.51 -8.77
C GLU A 274 -6.16 -14.12 -7.97
N LEU A 275 -6.44 -14.52 -6.73
CA LEU A 275 -5.47 -15.22 -5.91
C LEU A 275 -5.51 -16.72 -6.17
N VAL A 276 -4.34 -17.33 -6.31
CA VAL A 276 -4.17 -18.79 -6.44
C VAL A 276 -3.15 -19.29 -5.42
N GLU A 277 -3.18 -20.60 -5.14
CA GLU A 277 -2.11 -21.22 -4.35
C GLU A 277 -0.77 -21.14 -5.13
N PRO A 278 0.39 -21.02 -4.46
CA PRO A 278 1.71 -20.91 -5.09
C PRO A 278 2.12 -22.09 -5.99
#